data_AF-A0A7Y2JQ35-F1
#
_entry.id   AF-A0A7Y2JQ35-F1
#
_cell.length_a   1.000
_cell.length_b   1.000
_cell.length_c   1.000
_cell.angle_alpha   90.00
_cell.angle_beta   90.00
_cell.angle_gamma   90.00
#
_symmetry.space_group_name_H-M   'P 1'
#
loop_
_entity.id
_entity.type
_entity.pdbx_description
1 polymer ?
#
loop_
_entity_poly.entity_id
_entity_poly.type
_entity_poly.pdbx_seq_one_letter_code
_entity_poly.pdbx_strand_id
1 'polypeptide(L)' 'MRRLSLGLLAAALGCGLAAGALSAQEPLEVGTVAPEFALVGATREGVLPDTVRLSDFAGKTVVLAFFYRVRTPG' A
#
# COMPACT_ATOMS: atom_id res chain seq x y z
N MET A 1 47.13 17.99 -4.75
CA MET A 1 46.28 16.88 -5.22
C MET A 1 45.97 15.83 -4.14
N ARG A 2 45.97 16.19 -2.83
CA ARG A 2 45.86 15.21 -1.72
C ARG A 2 44.79 15.61 -0.68
N ARG A 3 43.94 16.59 -1.02
CA ARG A 3 42.82 17.08 -0.19
C ARG A 3 41.44 16.81 -0.80
N LEU A 4 41.40 16.33 -2.05
CA LEU A 4 40.15 15.95 -2.73
C LEU A 4 39.70 14.51 -2.40
N SER A 5 40.58 13.68 -1.85
CA SER A 5 40.31 12.27 -1.54
C SER A 5 39.66 12.04 -0.17
N LEU A 6 39.56 13.06 0.70
CA LEU A 6 39.00 12.89 2.06
C LEU A 6 37.51 13.28 2.16
N GLY A 7 36.98 14.06 1.21
CA GLY A 7 35.57 14.47 1.20
C GLY A 7 34.61 13.38 0.74
N LEU A 8 35.10 12.38 0.00
CA LEU A 8 34.26 11.36 -0.62
C LEU A 8 33.93 10.17 0.31
N LEU A 9 34.66 9.99 1.42
CA LEU A 9 34.36 8.92 2.39
C LEU A 9 33.25 9.27 3.38
N ALA A 10 32.90 10.55 3.57
CA ALA A 10 31.92 10.97 4.57
C ALA A 10 30.45 10.94 4.08
N ALA A 11 30.22 10.83 2.77
CA ALA A 11 28.87 10.83 2.19
C ALA A 11 28.24 9.43 2.07
N ALA A 12 28.98 8.35 2.35
CA ALA A 12 28.52 6.98 2.14
C ALA A 12 27.75 6.37 3.34
N LEU A 13 27.72 7.03 4.51
CA LEU A 13 27.06 6.50 5.72
C LEU A 13 25.63 7.01 5.97
N GLY A 14 25.13 7.96 5.18
CA GLY A 14 23.84 8.64 5.45
C GLY A 14 22.59 7.95 4.90
N CYS A 15 22.73 7.02 3.94
CA CYS A 15 21.60 6.29 3.38
C CYS A 15 21.45 4.94 4.08
N GLY A 16 21.10 4.98 5.37
CA GLY A 16 20.47 3.85 6.02
C GLY A 16 19.16 3.56 5.30
N LEU A 17 19.22 2.63 4.34
CA LEU A 17 18.06 1.98 3.78
C LEU A 17 17.32 1.32 4.96
N ALA A 18 16.31 2.00 5.49
CA ALA A 18 15.19 1.32 6.12
C ALA A 18 14.45 0.56 5.02
N ALA A 19 15.07 -0.50 4.50
CA ALA A 19 14.38 -1.54 3.79
C ALA A 19 13.55 -2.27 4.85
N GLY A 20 12.38 -1.72 5.16
CA GLY A 20 11.36 -2.48 5.88
C GLY A 20 11.16 -3.76 5.10
N ALA A 21 11.53 -4.90 5.70
CA ALA A 21 11.27 -6.19 5.12
C ALA A 21 9.76 -6.25 4.84
N LEU A 22 9.39 -6.53 3.60
CA LEU A 22 8.00 -6.77 3.23
C LEU A 22 7.61 -8.11 3.88
N SER A 23 7.22 -8.07 5.15
CA SER A 23 6.69 -9.26 5.82
C SER A 23 5.38 -9.61 5.14
N ALA A 24 5.24 -10.88 4.73
CA ALA A 24 3.94 -11.39 4.29
C ALA A 24 2.94 -11.14 5.42
N GLN A 25 1.91 -10.33 5.14
CA GLN A 25 0.84 -10.12 6.10
C GLN A 25 0.03 -11.41 6.21
N GLU A 26 -0.14 -11.88 7.44
CA GLU A 26 -0.99 -13.03 7.72
C GLU A 26 -2.44 -12.70 7.35
N PRO A 27 -3.20 -13.67 6.80
CA PRO A 27 -4.63 -13.50 6.57
C PRO A 27 -5.36 -13.10 7.86
N LEU A 28 -6.39 -12.26 7.73
CA LEU A 28 -7.22 -11.87 8.87
C LEU A 28 -8.03 -13.06 9.39
N GLU A 29 -7.96 -13.28 10.70
CA GLU A 29 -8.74 -14.30 11.39
C GLU A 29 -10.21 -13.90 11.52
N VAL A 30 -11.11 -14.89 11.52
CA VAL A 30 -12.56 -14.66 11.68
C VAL A 30 -12.86 -14.00 13.04
N GLY A 31 -13.72 -12.99 13.03
CA GLY A 31 -14.06 -12.21 14.23
C GLY A 31 -13.11 -11.04 14.50
N THR A 32 -12.00 -10.93 13.76
CA THR A 32 -11.13 -9.76 13.79
C THR A 32 -11.83 -8.57 13.13
N VAL A 33 -11.70 -7.39 13.75
CA VAL A 33 -12.19 -6.15 13.15
C VAL A 33 -11.40 -5.86 11.88
N ALA A 34 -12.09 -5.67 10.77
CA ALA A 34 -11.47 -5.30 9.50
C ALA A 34 -10.73 -3.95 9.63
N PRO A 35 -9.45 -3.86 9.23
CA PRO A 35 -8.71 -2.61 9.26
C PRO A 35 -9.33 -1.56 8.32
N GLU A 36 -9.18 -0.29 8.67
CA GLU A 36 -9.55 0.83 7.80
C GLU A 36 -8.65 0.85 6.56
N PHE A 37 -9.27 1.05 5.40
CA PHE A 37 -8.57 1.28 4.14
C PHE A 37 -9.35 2.26 3.27
N ALA A 38 -8.64 2.89 2.33
CA ALA A 38 -9.21 3.75 1.32
C ALA A 38 -8.69 3.33 -0.07
N LEU A 39 -9.59 3.23 -1.04
CA LEU A 39 -9.27 2.84 -2.42
C LEU A 39 -9.71 3.93 -3.38
N VAL A 40 -8.97 4.09 -4.48
CA VAL A 40 -9.46 4.88 -5.62
C VAL A 40 -10.58 4.08 -6.29
N GLY A 41 -11.79 4.63 -6.27
CA GLY A 41 -12.95 4.00 -6.89
C GLY A 41 -13.02 4.28 -8.40
N ALA A 42 -13.67 3.40 -9.14
CA ALA A 42 -13.98 3.62 -10.54
C ALA A 42 -15.34 3.03 -10.90
N THR A 43 -16.05 3.69 -11.80
CA THR A 43 -17.32 3.23 -12.38
C THR A 43 -17.20 3.19 -13.90
N ARG A 44 -18.30 2.91 -14.60
CA ARG A 44 -18.35 3.02 -16.07
C ARG A 44 -17.98 4.41 -16.57
N GLU A 45 -18.28 5.45 -15.79
CA GLU A 45 -18.05 6.85 -16.15
C GLU A 45 -16.61 7.32 -15.89
N GLY A 46 -15.77 6.46 -15.31
CA GLY A 46 -14.37 6.76 -15.03
C GLY A 46 -14.02 6.66 -13.55
N VAL A 47 -12.88 7.26 -13.21
CA VAL A 47 -12.35 7.30 -11.83
C VAL A 47 -13.19 8.26 -11.00
N LEU A 48 -13.56 7.85 -9.79
CA LEU A 48 -14.29 8.71 -8.86
C LEU A 48 -13.39 9.85 -8.36
N PRO A 49 -13.94 11.06 -8.12
CA PRO A 49 -13.16 12.18 -7.62
C PRO A 49 -12.66 11.94 -6.19
N ASP A 50 -13.47 11.24 -5.39
CA ASP A 50 -13.17 10.92 -4.00
C ASP A 50 -12.78 9.45 -3.84
N THR A 51 -12.00 9.15 -2.80
CA THR A 51 -11.69 7.78 -2.42
C THR A 51 -12.88 7.10 -1.75
N VAL A 52 -12.95 5.78 -1.88
CA VAL A 52 -13.93 4.94 -1.21
C VAL A 52 -13.30 4.38 0.05
N ARG A 53 -13.87 4.65 1.22
CA ARG A 53 -13.37 4.18 2.51
C ARG A 53 -14.22 3.05 3.06
N LEU A 54 -13.62 2.17 3.86
CA LEU A 54 -14.38 1.12 4.54
C LEU A 54 -15.43 1.73 5.49
N SER A 55 -15.07 2.83 6.18
CA SER A 55 -15.98 3.57 7.08
C SER A 55 -17.24 4.10 6.40
N ASP A 56 -17.23 4.34 5.09
CA ASP A 56 -18.39 4.85 4.35
C ASP A 56 -19.54 3.82 4.34
N PHE A 57 -19.23 2.55 4.62
CA PHE A 57 -20.18 1.44 4.70
C PHE A 57 -20.50 1.03 6.15
N ALA A 58 -20.16 1.84 7.16
CA ALA A 58 -20.47 1.54 8.55
C ALA A 58 -21.96 1.19 8.75
N GLY A 59 -22.23 0.13 9.53
CA GLY A 59 -23.59 -0.38 9.77
C GLY A 59 -24.17 -1.25 8.65
N LYS A 60 -23.39 -1.54 7.59
CA LYS A 60 -23.78 -2.47 6.52
C LYS A 60 -22.94 -3.74 6.56
N THR A 61 -23.52 -4.85 6.07
CA THR A 61 -22.75 -6.05 5.74
C THR A 61 -22.07 -5.84 4.39
N VAL A 62 -20.76 -5.97 4.36
CA VAL A 62 -19.94 -5.77 3.15
C VAL A 62 -19.16 -7.04 2.86
N VAL A 63 -19.06 -7.39 1.58
CA VAL A 63 -18.21 -8.49 1.09
C VAL A 63 -17.02 -7.88 0.35
N LEU A 64 -15.80 -8.23 0.78
CA LEU A 64 -14.57 -7.82 0.10
C LEU A 64 -14.07 -8.97 -0.76
N ALA A 65 -13.92 -8.73 -2.07
CA ALA A 65 -13.40 -9.69 -3.01
C ALA A 65 -12.09 -9.18 -3.61
N PHE A 66 -11.02 -9.96 -3.46
CA PHE A 66 -9.70 -9.64 -3.99
C PHE A 66 -9.44 -10.42 -5.27
N PHE A 67 -9.02 -9.73 -6.31
CA PHE A 67 -8.65 -10.33 -7.59
C PHE A 67 -7.20 -9.97 -7.91
N TYR A 68 -6.39 -10.95 -8.29
CA TYR A 68 -5.00 -10.68 -8.72
C TYR A 68 -4.97 -9.77 -9.96
N ARG A 69 -5.95 -9.99 -10.86
CA ARG A 69 -6.17 -9.18 -12.05
C ARG A 69 -7.65 -9.23 -12.43
N VAL A 70 -8.21 -8.07 -12.76
CA VAL A 70 -9.57 -7.95 -13.26
C VAL A 70 -9.61 -8.17 -14.78
N ARG A 71 -10.72 -8.71 -15.30
CA ARG A 71 -10.97 -8.93 -16.75
C ARG A 71 -9.93 -9.82 -17.45
N THR A 72 -9.62 -10.97 -16.88
CA THR A 72 -8.84 -12.00 -17.58
C THR A 72 -9.70 -12.75 -18.60
N PRO A 73 -9.16 -13.12 -19.79
CA PRO A 73 -9.86 -14.03 -20.70
C PRO A 73 -10.06 -15.40 -20.05
N GLY A 74 -11.15 -16.08 -20.44
CA GLY A 74 -11.46 -17.45 -20.03
C GLY A 74 -10.84 -18.49 -20.96
#